data_AF-A0AAF0I881-F1
#
_entry.id   AF-A0AAF0I881-F1
#
_cell.length_a   1.000
_cell.length_b   1.000
_cell.length_c   1.000
_cell.angle_alpha   90.00
_cell.angle_beta   90.00
_cell.angle_gamma   90.00
#
_symmetry.space_group_name_H-M   'P 1'
#
loop_
_entity.id
_entity.type
_entity.pdbx_description
1 polymer ?
#
loop_
_entity_poly.entity_id
_entity_poly.type
_entity_poly.pdbx_seq_one_letter_code
_entity_poly.pdbx_strand_id
1 'polypeptide(L)'
;MKWIVLAIIACLIPYTWITLHYRKENPAYEPYQDTKDRAQVIRLLESGYQRIDVRFERLVEPAVPPSPAATTERIAGGVPSLLRDALIDQPPVPSAFENVSAPSETLAGSPYSFEIACVQPNHGERPVGSVLYLRGSEAVFMIGYDALPGDLQSRDLAVLARIIVPAHALEPGRYHATLVGARESRRWTFTVH
;
A
#
# COMPACT_ATOMS: atom_id res chain seq x y z
N MET A 1 39.83 -40.52 20.51
CA MET A 1 39.48 -39.22 19.88
C MET A 1 38.77 -39.36 18.53
N LYS A 2 39.32 -40.06 17.52
CA LYS A 2 38.68 -40.22 16.20
C LYS A 2 37.24 -40.76 16.23
N TRP A 3 36.94 -41.73 17.08
CA TRP A 3 35.61 -42.32 17.23
C TRP A 3 34.56 -41.36 17.81
N ILE A 4 34.98 -40.45 18.67
CA ILE A 4 34.09 -39.44 19.27
C ILE A 4 33.69 -38.41 18.20
N VAL A 5 34.66 -37.99 17.37
CA VAL A 5 34.40 -37.08 16.24
C VAL A 5 33.41 -37.70 15.25
N LEU A 6 33.56 -39.00 14.96
CA LEU A 6 32.67 -39.72 14.04
C LEU A 6 31.23 -39.80 14.59
N ALA A 7 31.07 -40.06 15.88
CA ALA A 7 29.76 -40.05 16.53
C ALA A 7 29.09 -38.66 16.53
N ILE A 8 29.87 -37.59 16.77
CA ILE A 8 29.34 -36.22 16.71
C ILE A 8 28.84 -35.90 15.30
N ILE A 9 29.62 -36.19 14.27
CA ILE A 9 29.22 -35.96 12.87
C ILE A 9 27.98 -36.77 12.51
N ALA A 10 27.92 -38.03 12.92
CA ALA A 10 26.80 -38.92 12.66
C ALA A 10 25.49 -38.47 13.31
N CYS A 11 25.53 -37.73 14.42
CA CYS A 11 24.32 -37.13 15.02
C CYS A 11 24.00 -35.75 14.45
N LEU A 12 25.01 -34.91 14.24
CA LEU A 12 24.82 -33.49 13.93
C LEU A 12 24.33 -33.28 12.50
N ILE A 13 24.85 -34.04 11.53
CA ILE A 13 24.41 -33.95 10.13
C ILE A 13 22.93 -34.31 9.94
N PRO A 14 22.43 -35.49 10.37
CA PRO A 14 21.02 -35.82 10.17
C PRO A 14 20.10 -34.92 10.98
N TYR A 15 20.49 -34.53 12.20
CA TYR A 15 19.74 -33.55 12.98
C TYR A 15 19.59 -32.22 12.24
N THR A 16 20.69 -31.69 11.70
CA THR A 16 20.68 -30.42 10.96
C THR A 16 19.87 -30.53 9.67
N TRP A 17 19.98 -31.65 8.95
CA TRP A 17 19.22 -31.88 7.71
C TRP A 17 17.71 -31.94 7.96
N ILE A 18 17.26 -32.70 8.97
CA ILE A 18 15.84 -32.78 9.34
C ILE A 18 15.33 -31.40 9.77
N THR A 19 16.11 -30.67 10.56
CA THR A 19 15.69 -29.37 11.07
C THR A 19 15.54 -28.35 9.95
N LEU A 20 16.41 -28.36 8.94
CA LEU A 20 16.30 -27.46 7.78
C LEU A 20 15.20 -27.91 6.81
N HIS A 21 15.07 -29.21 6.54
CA HIS A 21 14.12 -29.73 5.55
C HIS A 21 12.66 -29.62 6.03
N TYR A 22 12.41 -29.74 7.34
CA TYR A 22 11.08 -29.63 7.94
C TYR A 22 10.83 -28.30 8.66
N ARG A 23 11.74 -27.32 8.52
CA ARG A 23 11.50 -25.99 9.07
C ARG A 23 10.30 -25.39 8.35
N LYS A 24 9.22 -25.13 9.08
CA LYS A 24 8.13 -24.31 8.55
C LYS A 24 8.68 -22.93 8.24
N GLU A 25 8.62 -22.54 6.96
CA GLU A 25 9.07 -21.22 6.49
C GLU A 25 8.11 -20.11 6.90
N ASN A 26 6.84 -20.46 7.16
CA ASN A 26 5.84 -19.48 7.55
C ASN A 26 6.14 -18.92 8.95
N PRO A 27 5.93 -17.61 9.15
CA PRO A 27 6.07 -17.00 10.47
C PRO A 27 5.20 -17.75 11.49
N ALA A 28 5.65 -17.75 12.74
CA ALA A 28 4.84 -18.28 13.82
C ALA A 28 3.50 -17.55 13.84
N TYR A 29 2.41 -18.29 14.05
CA TYR A 29 1.08 -17.71 14.23
C TYR A 29 1.12 -16.66 15.35
N GLU A 30 0.75 -15.43 15.04
CA GLU A 30 0.72 -14.31 15.98
C GLU A 30 -0.74 -14.00 16.32
N PRO A 31 -1.30 -14.57 17.40
CA PRO A 31 -2.76 -14.66 17.60
C PRO A 31 -3.46 -13.30 17.57
N TYR A 32 -2.80 -12.27 18.08
CA TYR A 32 -3.35 -10.92 18.12
C TYR A 32 -3.39 -10.27 16.72
N GLN A 33 -2.29 -10.34 15.97
CA GLN A 33 -2.23 -9.78 14.61
C GLN A 33 -3.17 -10.54 13.67
N ASP A 34 -3.11 -11.88 13.71
CA ASP A 34 -3.92 -12.72 12.82
C ASP A 34 -5.43 -12.58 13.07
N THR A 35 -5.87 -12.39 14.33
CA THR A 35 -7.29 -12.16 14.65
C THR A 35 -7.72 -10.76 14.22
N LYS A 36 -6.84 -9.77 14.36
CA LYS A 36 -7.09 -8.39 13.95
C LYS A 36 -7.23 -8.26 12.44
N ASP A 37 -6.32 -8.86 11.68
CA ASP A 37 -6.34 -8.84 10.22
C ASP A 37 -7.61 -9.49 9.67
N ARG A 38 -8.01 -10.63 10.26
CA ARG A 38 -9.29 -11.29 9.92
C ARG A 38 -10.48 -10.38 10.20
N ALA A 39 -10.53 -9.75 11.38
CA ALA A 39 -11.61 -8.85 11.73
C ALA A 39 -11.67 -7.62 10.80
N GLN A 40 -10.52 -7.09 10.39
CA GLN A 40 -10.43 -5.97 9.45
C GLN A 40 -10.94 -6.38 8.06
N VAL A 41 -10.53 -7.54 7.55
CA VAL A 41 -11.01 -8.06 6.27
C VAL A 41 -12.53 -8.26 6.30
N ILE A 42 -13.07 -8.85 7.37
CA ILE A 42 -14.51 -9.07 7.51
C ILE A 42 -15.27 -7.73 7.50
N ARG A 43 -14.84 -6.74 8.28
CA ARG A 43 -15.50 -5.41 8.32
C ARG A 43 -15.44 -4.67 6.99
N LEU A 44 -14.31 -4.76 6.28
CA LEU A 44 -14.17 -4.14 4.96
C LEU A 44 -15.13 -4.78 3.95
N LEU A 45 -15.22 -6.11 3.95
CA LEU A 45 -16.15 -6.85 3.11
C LEU A 45 -17.62 -6.54 3.44
N GLU A 46 -17.98 -6.48 4.73
CA GLU A 46 -19.32 -6.08 5.19
C GLU A 46 -19.70 -4.66 4.74
N SER A 47 -18.72 -3.74 4.70
CA SER A 47 -18.90 -2.37 4.21
C SER A 47 -18.90 -2.22 2.67
N GLY A 48 -18.65 -3.32 1.96
CA GLY A 48 -18.56 -3.38 0.49
C GLY A 48 -17.25 -2.86 -0.08
N TYR A 49 -16.23 -2.62 0.74
CA TYR A 49 -14.90 -2.21 0.27
C TYR A 49 -14.02 -3.44 0.01
N GLN A 50 -13.46 -3.50 -1.20
CA GLN A 50 -12.38 -4.43 -1.53
C GLN A 50 -11.04 -3.73 -1.34
N ARG A 51 -10.16 -4.34 -0.53
CA ARG A 51 -8.78 -3.90 -0.36
C ARG A 51 -7.91 -4.50 -1.46
N ILE A 52 -7.18 -3.66 -2.18
CA ILE A 52 -6.26 -4.04 -3.24
C ILE A 52 -4.92 -3.37 -2.95
N ASP A 53 -3.86 -4.16 -2.76
CA ASP A 53 -2.53 -3.62 -2.61
C ASP A 53 -2.02 -3.12 -3.97
N VAL A 54 -1.62 -1.86 -4.03
CA VAL A 54 -1.15 -1.21 -5.26
C VAL A 54 0.32 -0.89 -5.13
N ARG A 55 1.03 -0.97 -6.26
CA ARG A 55 2.48 -0.79 -6.25
C ARG A 55 2.81 0.69 -6.10
N PHE A 56 3.70 0.99 -5.17
CA PHE A 56 4.20 2.32 -4.90
C PHE A 56 5.66 2.41 -5.33
N GLU A 57 5.99 3.32 -6.22
CA GLU A 57 7.34 3.55 -6.71
C GLU A 57 7.78 4.98 -6.42
N ARG A 58 8.89 5.15 -5.71
CA ARG A 58 9.46 6.49 -5.51
C ARG A 58 10.16 6.95 -6.78
N LEU A 59 9.86 8.17 -7.21
CA LEU A 59 10.49 8.81 -8.35
C LEU A 59 11.56 9.80 -7.88
N VAL A 60 12.60 9.96 -8.70
CA VAL A 60 13.65 10.97 -8.50
C VAL A 60 13.31 12.26 -9.24
N GLU A 61 12.67 12.14 -10.40
CA GLU A 61 12.25 13.25 -11.26
C GLU A 61 10.77 13.11 -11.65
N PRO A 62 10.04 14.22 -11.83
CA PRO A 62 8.65 14.19 -12.30
C PRO A 62 8.61 13.58 -13.69
N ALA A 63 7.71 12.62 -13.92
CA ALA A 63 7.57 12.10 -15.27
C ALA A 63 6.73 13.06 -16.12
N VAL A 64 6.71 12.74 -17.41
CA VAL A 64 5.87 13.45 -18.37
C VAL A 64 4.40 13.26 -17.97
N PRO A 65 3.62 14.35 -17.83
CA PRO A 65 2.21 14.24 -17.46
C PRO A 65 1.46 13.42 -18.52
N PRO A 66 0.49 12.58 -18.10
CA PRO A 66 -0.27 11.76 -19.01
C PRO A 66 -1.13 12.62 -19.94
N SER A 67 -1.35 12.14 -21.16
CA SER A 67 -2.25 12.75 -22.13
C SER A 67 -3.22 11.67 -22.62
N PRO A 68 -4.54 11.80 -22.39
CA PRO A 68 -5.24 12.88 -21.70
C PRO A 68 -5.09 12.86 -20.16
N ALA A 69 -4.92 14.03 -19.54
CA ALA A 69 -4.85 14.19 -18.09
C ALA A 69 -6.25 14.40 -17.47
N ALA A 70 -6.51 13.77 -16.33
CA ALA A 70 -7.71 13.98 -15.54
C ALA A 70 -7.68 15.35 -14.84
N THR A 71 -8.84 16.00 -14.76
CA THR A 71 -9.01 17.19 -13.93
C THR A 71 -9.02 16.76 -12.45
N THR A 72 -8.07 17.29 -11.68
CA THR A 72 -7.97 17.04 -10.24
C THR A 72 -8.56 18.20 -9.44
N GLU A 73 -9.40 17.88 -8.47
CA GLU A 73 -10.04 18.81 -7.55
C GLU A 73 -9.44 18.67 -6.15
N ARG A 74 -9.36 19.78 -5.42
CA ARG A 74 -9.00 19.80 -3.99
C ARG A 74 -10.26 19.68 -3.17
N ILE A 75 -10.28 18.71 -2.26
CA ILE A 75 -11.39 18.53 -1.33
C ILE A 75 -10.85 18.53 0.11
N ALA A 76 -11.74 18.67 1.08
CA ALA A 76 -11.38 18.61 2.50
C ALA A 76 -10.66 17.29 2.82
N GLY A 77 -9.61 17.40 3.64
CA GLY A 77 -8.86 16.25 4.14
C GLY A 77 -9.71 15.31 5.00
N GLY A 78 -9.21 14.10 5.17
CA GLY A 78 -9.78 13.08 6.04
C GLY A 78 -10.23 11.83 5.30
N VAL A 79 -10.14 10.70 6.00
CA VAL A 79 -10.67 9.41 5.53
C VAL A 79 -12.21 9.50 5.47
N PRO A 80 -12.86 9.06 4.38
CA PRO A 80 -14.31 8.96 4.29
C PRO A 80 -14.89 8.22 5.50
N SER A 81 -15.99 8.71 6.07
CA SER A 81 -16.57 8.17 7.33
C SER A 81 -16.81 6.66 7.28
N LEU A 82 -17.37 6.17 6.17
CA LEU A 82 -17.67 4.75 6.00
C LEU A 82 -16.41 3.87 5.99
N LEU A 83 -15.33 4.35 5.37
CA LEU A 83 -14.03 3.66 5.40
C LEU A 83 -13.36 3.78 6.78
N ARG A 84 -13.52 4.92 7.45
CA ARG A 84 -13.00 5.15 8.80
C ARG A 84 -13.62 4.19 9.82
N ASP A 85 -14.91 3.92 9.70
CA ASP A 85 -15.63 3.00 10.59
C ASP A 85 -15.28 1.53 10.31
N ALA A 86 -14.94 1.21 9.05
CA ALA A 86 -14.51 -0.13 8.65
C ALA A 86 -13.06 -0.46 9.06
N LEU A 87 -12.19 0.55 9.17
CA LEU A 87 -10.79 0.37 9.54
C LEU A 87 -10.62 0.27 11.07
N ILE A 88 -9.96 -0.80 11.52
CA ILE A 88 -9.66 -1.01 12.94
C ILE A 88 -8.55 -0.06 13.41
N ASP A 89 -7.48 0.07 12.61
CA ASP A 89 -6.44 1.08 12.80
C ASP A 89 -6.53 2.11 11.67
N GLN A 90 -6.41 3.38 12.02
CA GLN A 90 -6.26 4.44 11.01
C GLN A 90 -4.78 4.53 10.62
N PRO A 91 -4.41 4.13 9.38
CA PRO A 91 -3.03 4.25 8.96
C PRO A 91 -2.63 5.73 8.91
N PRO A 92 -1.35 6.05 9.18
CA PRO A 92 -0.83 7.38 8.96
C PRO A 92 -1.09 7.80 7.51
N VAL A 93 -1.54 9.04 7.32
CA VAL A 93 -1.86 9.61 6.01
C VAL A 93 -0.98 10.83 5.74
N PRO A 94 -0.65 11.14 4.47
CA PRO A 94 0.11 12.34 4.12
C PRO A 94 -0.60 13.59 4.62
N SER A 95 0.17 14.62 4.96
CA SER A 95 -0.40 15.88 5.44
C SER A 95 -1.20 16.60 4.34
N ALA A 96 -0.62 16.70 3.14
CA ALA A 96 -1.21 17.31 1.96
C ALA A 96 -0.53 16.81 0.66
N PHE A 97 -1.17 17.11 -0.48
CA PHE A 97 -0.66 16.84 -1.83
C PHE A 97 -0.42 18.13 -2.59
N GLU A 98 0.81 18.34 -3.04
CA GLU A 98 1.18 19.49 -3.85
C GLU A 98 0.62 19.34 -5.26
N ASN A 99 0.89 18.19 -5.89
CA ASN A 99 0.47 17.88 -7.25
C ASN A 99 0.03 16.42 -7.39
N VAL A 100 -0.96 16.19 -8.24
CA VAL A 100 -1.42 14.86 -8.65
C VAL A 100 -1.61 14.88 -10.16
N SER A 101 -0.90 13.99 -10.85
CA SER A 101 -0.96 13.85 -12.29
C SER A 101 -1.48 12.46 -12.62
N ALA A 102 -2.75 12.39 -13.05
CA ALA A 102 -3.44 11.14 -13.30
C ALA A 102 -4.04 11.12 -14.71
N PRO A 103 -4.01 9.98 -15.43
CA PRO A 103 -4.70 9.85 -16.71
C PRO A 103 -6.22 9.92 -16.53
N SER A 104 -6.92 10.56 -17.46
CA SER A 104 -8.40 10.57 -17.46
C SER A 104 -9.00 9.27 -17.99
N GLU A 105 -8.21 8.47 -18.71
CA GLU A 105 -8.67 7.26 -19.36
C GLU A 105 -7.62 6.16 -19.27
N THR A 106 -8.07 4.92 -19.21
CA THR A 106 -7.24 3.73 -19.31
C THR A 106 -8.00 2.62 -20.03
N LEU A 107 -7.28 1.66 -20.59
CA LEU A 107 -7.87 0.46 -21.17
C LEU A 107 -8.11 -0.57 -20.07
N ALA A 108 -9.23 -1.30 -20.16
CA ALA A 108 -9.49 -2.46 -19.33
C ALA A 108 -8.37 -3.50 -19.51
N GLY A 109 -7.94 -4.10 -18.40
CA GLY A 109 -6.80 -5.02 -18.42
C GLY A 109 -5.43 -4.34 -18.57
N SER A 110 -5.34 -3.01 -18.55
CA SER A 110 -4.07 -2.28 -18.49
C SER A 110 -3.82 -1.71 -17.09
N PRO A 111 -2.56 -1.68 -16.61
CA PRO A 111 -2.25 -1.07 -15.33
C PRO A 111 -2.57 0.43 -15.36
N TYR A 112 -3.30 0.91 -14.36
CA TYR A 112 -3.57 2.35 -14.20
C TYR A 112 -2.49 2.97 -13.32
N SER A 113 -1.70 3.88 -13.87
CA SER A 113 -0.64 4.56 -13.15
C SER A 113 -0.87 6.06 -13.06
N PHE A 114 -0.58 6.63 -11.90
CA PHE A 114 -0.65 8.07 -11.67
C PHE A 114 0.47 8.52 -10.73
N GLU A 115 0.79 9.80 -10.79
CA GLU A 115 1.90 10.40 -10.07
C GLU A 115 1.42 11.38 -9.03
N ILE A 116 2.16 11.44 -7.94
CA ILE A 116 1.84 12.25 -6.78
C ILE A 116 3.11 12.94 -6.28
N ALA A 117 2.94 14.20 -5.88
CA ALA A 117 3.89 14.93 -5.06
C ALA A 117 3.21 15.17 -3.70
N CYS A 118 3.69 14.54 -2.64
CA CYS A 118 3.11 14.62 -1.31
C CYS A 118 4.13 15.09 -0.27
N VAL A 119 3.60 15.69 0.80
CA VAL A 119 4.38 16.10 1.97
C VAL A 119 4.16 15.10 3.10
N GLN A 120 5.23 14.45 3.52
CA GLN A 120 5.25 13.47 4.61
C GLN A 120 4.77 14.11 5.92
N PRO A 121 4.04 13.36 6.77
CA PRO A 121 3.52 13.88 8.03
C PRO A 121 4.63 14.11 9.07
N ASN A 122 5.71 13.31 9.02
CA ASN A 122 6.81 13.36 9.96
C ASN A 122 8.13 12.93 9.29
N HIS A 123 9.26 13.31 9.88
CA HIS A 123 10.60 12.90 9.45
C HIS A 123 10.95 11.45 9.81
N GLY A 124 10.30 10.88 10.83
CA GLY A 124 10.55 9.50 11.29
C GLY A 124 9.76 8.43 10.54
N GLU A 125 8.94 8.81 9.57
CA GLU A 125 8.12 7.90 8.79
C GLU A 125 8.48 8.05 7.31
N ARG A 126 8.37 6.98 6.53
CA ARG A 126 8.57 7.01 5.08
C ARG A 126 7.40 6.33 4.36
N PRO A 127 6.98 6.80 3.18
CA PRO A 127 5.98 6.09 2.40
C PRO A 127 6.59 4.80 1.85
N VAL A 128 5.95 3.66 2.13
CA VAL A 128 6.43 2.33 1.72
C VAL A 128 5.46 1.62 0.78
N GLY A 129 4.17 1.97 0.84
CA GLY A 129 3.16 1.30 0.03
C GLY A 129 1.96 2.20 -0.23
N SER A 130 1.05 1.71 -1.07
CA SER A 130 -0.27 2.30 -1.22
C SER A 130 -1.31 1.20 -1.33
N VAL A 131 -2.50 1.48 -0.83
CA VAL A 131 -3.63 0.57 -0.82
C VAL A 131 -4.80 1.28 -1.48
N LEU A 132 -5.45 0.58 -2.40
CA LEU A 132 -6.70 0.98 -3.03
C LEU A 132 -7.86 0.29 -2.32
N TYR A 133 -8.84 1.07 -1.89
CA TYR A 133 -10.14 0.61 -1.42
C TYR A 133 -11.16 0.89 -2.50
N LEU A 134 -11.67 -0.18 -3.11
CA LEU A 134 -12.63 -0.10 -4.20
C LEU A 134 -14.02 -0.45 -3.70
N ARG A 135 -15.02 0.37 -4.05
CA ARG A 135 -16.44 0.10 -3.78
C ARG A 135 -17.28 0.57 -4.95
N GLY A 136 -17.68 -0.35 -5.82
CA GLY A 136 -18.37 -0.02 -7.06
C GLY A 136 -17.51 0.93 -7.90
N SER A 137 -18.01 2.14 -8.18
CA SER A 137 -17.30 3.19 -8.92
C SER A 137 -16.44 4.11 -8.03
N GLU A 138 -16.39 3.92 -6.72
CA GLU A 138 -15.55 4.71 -5.83
C GLU A 138 -14.20 4.03 -5.60
N ALA A 139 -13.11 4.75 -5.92
CA ALA A 139 -11.74 4.31 -5.71
C ALA A 139 -11.07 5.22 -4.69
N VAL A 140 -10.73 4.70 -3.51
CA VAL A 140 -10.08 5.46 -2.44
C VAL A 140 -8.64 4.99 -2.29
N PHE A 141 -7.69 5.85 -2.60
CA PHE A 141 -6.26 5.60 -2.47
C PHE A 141 -5.74 6.11 -1.14
N MET A 142 -5.07 5.23 -0.39
CA MET A 142 -4.35 5.57 0.82
C MET A 142 -2.87 5.24 0.66
N ILE A 143 -2.01 6.10 1.18
CA ILE A 143 -0.56 5.87 1.21
C ILE A 143 -0.21 5.30 2.58
N GLY A 144 0.46 4.15 2.60
CA GLY A 144 0.97 3.54 3.80
C GLY A 144 2.36 4.08 4.14
N TYR A 145 2.56 4.43 5.40
CA TYR A 145 3.86 4.79 5.94
C TYR A 145 4.40 3.67 6.83
N ASP A 146 5.71 3.56 6.84
CA ASP A 146 6.43 2.71 7.78
C ASP A 146 7.41 3.57 8.58
N ALA A 147 7.66 3.16 9.82
CA ALA A 147 8.62 3.82 10.67
C ALA A 147 10.05 3.60 10.10
N LEU A 148 10.85 4.66 10.08
CA LEU A 148 12.27 4.54 9.79
C LEU A 148 12.95 3.82 10.99
N PRO A 149 13.81 2.82 10.74
CA PRO A 149 14.47 2.11 11.83
C PRO A 149 15.49 3.01 12.54
N GLY A 150 15.45 3.04 13.88
CA GLY A 150 16.35 3.84 14.72
C GLY A 150 15.98 5.33 14.77
N ASP A 151 16.96 6.20 15.07
CA ASP A 151 16.78 7.67 15.06
C ASP A 151 16.94 8.28 13.65
N LEU A 152 16.73 7.48 12.60
CA LEU A 152 16.88 7.94 11.22
C LEU A 152 15.71 8.85 10.84
N GLN A 153 16.06 10.03 10.33
CA GLN A 153 15.11 11.03 9.86
C GLN A 153 15.26 11.24 8.36
N SER A 154 14.14 11.26 7.64
CA SER A 154 14.11 11.69 6.24
C SER A 154 14.52 13.15 6.17
N ARG A 155 15.56 13.45 5.37
CA ARG A 155 16.03 14.82 5.16
C ARG A 155 15.01 15.67 4.41
N ASP A 156 14.25 15.05 3.50
CA ASP A 156 13.23 15.70 2.70
C ASP A 156 11.83 15.19 3.08
N LEU A 157 10.92 16.14 3.31
CA LEU A 157 9.51 15.87 3.54
C LEU A 157 8.71 15.77 2.23
N ALA A 158 9.23 16.32 1.14
CA ALA A 158 8.62 16.19 -0.17
C ALA A 158 8.98 14.84 -0.80
N VAL A 159 7.97 14.08 -1.22
CA VAL A 159 8.15 12.81 -1.93
C VAL A 159 7.38 12.86 -3.23
N LEU A 160 8.09 12.57 -4.30
CA LEU A 160 7.51 12.27 -5.59
C LEU A 160 7.40 10.75 -5.75
N ALA A 161 6.21 10.28 -6.12
CA ALA A 161 5.97 8.86 -6.29
C ALA A 161 4.96 8.58 -7.41
N ARG A 162 5.06 7.37 -7.96
CA ARG A 162 4.11 6.79 -8.91
C ARG A 162 3.37 5.65 -8.22
N ILE A 163 2.06 5.68 -8.30
CA ILE A 163 1.18 4.61 -7.84
C ILE A 163 0.72 3.84 -9.07
N ILE A 164 0.81 2.51 -9.03
CA ILE A 164 0.47 1.62 -10.13
C ILE A 164 -0.57 0.61 -9.64
N VAL A 165 -1.78 0.76 -10.15
CA VAL A 165 -2.89 -0.18 -9.95
C VAL A 165 -2.72 -1.33 -10.94
N PRO A 166 -2.83 -2.59 -10.50
CA PRO A 166 -2.65 -3.73 -11.39
C PRO A 166 -3.78 -3.82 -12.42
N ALA A 167 -3.46 -4.34 -13.60
CA ALA A 167 -4.34 -4.47 -14.76
C ALA A 167 -5.71 -5.12 -14.50
N HIS A 168 -5.79 -6.04 -13.54
CA HIS A 168 -6.97 -6.84 -13.23
C HIS A 168 -7.78 -6.30 -12.04
N ALA A 169 -7.36 -5.18 -11.45
CA ALA A 169 -8.04 -4.62 -10.27
C ALA A 169 -9.23 -3.73 -10.61
N LEU A 170 -9.32 -3.25 -11.86
CA LEU A 170 -10.37 -2.31 -12.29
C LEU A 170 -11.18 -2.95 -13.42
N GLU A 171 -12.50 -2.96 -13.23
CA GLU A 171 -13.45 -3.37 -14.26
C GLU A 171 -13.72 -2.21 -15.23
N PRO A 172 -14.26 -2.47 -16.43
CA PRO A 172 -14.70 -1.40 -17.33
C PRO A 172 -15.78 -0.53 -16.68
N GLY A 173 -15.61 0.79 -16.70
CA GLY A 173 -16.53 1.71 -16.06
C GLY A 173 -15.94 3.08 -15.73
N ARG A 174 -16.78 3.95 -15.17
CA ARG A 174 -16.38 5.29 -14.72
C ARG A 174 -16.11 5.27 -13.22
N TYR A 175 -14.94 5.75 -12.82
CA TYR A 175 -14.49 5.74 -11.43
C TYR A 175 -14.26 7.14 -10.88
N HIS A 176 -14.62 7.32 -9.60
CA HIS A 176 -14.30 8.50 -8.81
C HIS A 176 -13.14 8.17 -7.87
N ALA A 177 -11.95 8.62 -8.24
CA ALA A 177 -10.74 8.46 -7.45
C ALA A 177 -10.66 9.54 -6.37
N THR A 178 -10.35 9.12 -5.14
CA THR A 178 -10.03 10.00 -4.02
C THR A 178 -8.72 9.57 -3.41
N LEU A 179 -7.73 10.45 -3.44
CA LEU A 179 -6.45 10.27 -2.74
C LEU A 179 -6.54 10.98 -1.38
N VAL A 180 -6.46 10.20 -0.31
CA VAL A 180 -6.74 10.65 1.05
C VAL A 180 -5.50 11.31 1.68
N GLY A 181 -5.67 12.53 2.17
CA GLY A 181 -4.69 13.23 3.00
C GLY A 181 -5.31 13.77 4.29
N ALA A 182 -4.50 14.09 5.29
CA ALA A 182 -4.94 14.54 6.60
C ALA A 182 -5.62 15.92 6.54
N ARG A 183 -4.99 16.89 5.87
CA ARG A 183 -5.49 18.27 5.75
C ARG A 183 -6.23 18.51 4.44
N GLU A 184 -5.73 17.93 3.36
CA GLU A 184 -6.25 18.10 2.01
C GLU A 184 -6.23 16.76 1.29
N SER A 185 -7.33 16.41 0.64
CA SER A 185 -7.44 15.23 -0.22
C SER A 185 -7.61 15.68 -1.67
N ARG A 186 -7.23 14.82 -2.62
CA ARG A 186 -7.39 15.10 -4.05
C ARG A 186 -8.40 14.16 -4.67
N ARG A 187 -9.31 14.70 -5.48
CA ARG A 187 -10.34 13.92 -6.15
C ARG A 187 -10.24 14.09 -7.66
N TRP A 188 -10.40 13.02 -8.41
CA TRP A 188 -10.52 13.08 -9.86
C TRP A 188 -11.46 11.99 -10.36
N THR A 189 -11.80 12.05 -11.64
CA THR A 189 -12.61 11.04 -12.30
C THR A 189 -11.84 10.49 -13.49
N PHE A 190 -11.89 9.18 -13.68
CA PHE A 190 -11.28 8.52 -14.83
C PHE A 190 -12.20 7.42 -15.36
N THR A 191 -12.03 7.05 -16.62
CA THR A 191 -12.82 6.02 -17.29
C THR A 191 -11.92 4.85 -17.70
N VAL A 192 -12.38 3.64 -17.41
CA VAL A 192 -11.78 2.39 -17.87
C VAL A 192 -12.65 1.89 -19.04
N HIS A 193 -12.07 1.81 -20.23
CA HIS A 193 -12.74 1.36 -21.46
C HIS A 193 -12.63 -0.14 -21.68
#